data_AF-A0A1I6DNH8-F1
#
_entry.id   AF-A0A1I6DNH8-F1
#
_cell.length_a   1.000
_cell.length_b   1.000
_cell.length_c   1.000
_cell.angle_alpha   90.00
_cell.angle_beta   90.00
_cell.angle_gamma   90.00
#
_symmetry.space_group_name_H-M   'P 1'
#
loop_
_entity.id
_entity.type
_entity.pdbx_description
1 polymer ?
#
loop_
_entity_poly.entity_id
_entity_poly.type
_entity_poly.pdbx_seq_one_letter_code
_entity_poly.pdbx_strand_id
1 'polypeptide(L)'
;MRWSDLCLICAGQQELVANIRERGPFDRSHDYTRVLFCSACSIGELRSFSYDGFVVFGEEDEVMVWSSVLSAPDVDRLRTAFTCPTPLAGICECPQHVRAYDTSLRVNKTRLPEYGPDRHSPAGRTTATLELVDGLVEFRSVS
;
A
#
# COMPACT_ATOMS: atom_id res chain seq x y z
N MET A 1 5.83 11.48 12.88
CA MET A 1 6.35 10.76 11.70
C MET A 1 5.91 9.31 11.87
N ARG A 2 5.02 8.80 11.01
CA ARG A 2 4.56 7.40 11.10
C ARG A 2 5.68 6.54 10.52
N TRP A 3 6.30 5.68 11.34
CA TRP A 3 7.39 4.79 10.91
C TRP A 3 6.96 3.86 9.77
N SER A 4 5.64 3.63 9.64
CA SER A 4 5.01 2.83 8.59
C SER A 4 4.94 3.50 7.21
N ASP A 5 5.70 4.56 6.93
CA ASP A 5 5.81 5.24 5.62
C ASP A 5 7.25 5.29 5.08
N LEU A 6 8.17 4.53 5.69
CA LEU A 6 9.54 4.42 5.23
C LEU A 6 9.67 3.35 4.14
N CYS A 7 10.53 3.63 3.16
CA CYS A 7 10.87 2.72 2.09
C CYS A 7 11.53 1.47 2.68
N LEU A 8 10.94 0.32 2.40
CA LEU A 8 11.44 -0.96 2.91
C LEU A 8 12.77 -1.40 2.28
N ILE A 9 13.34 -0.65 1.34
CA ILE A 9 14.67 -0.90 0.75
C ILE A 9 15.72 0.00 1.39
N CYS A 10 15.54 1.32 1.33
CA CYS A 10 16.55 2.29 1.78
C CYS A 10 16.23 2.96 3.12
N ALA A 11 15.09 2.64 3.76
CA ALA A 11 14.54 3.33 4.93
C ALA A 11 14.30 4.84 4.74
N GLY A 12 14.38 5.36 3.51
CA GLY A 12 14.07 6.76 3.17
C GLY A 12 12.58 7.06 3.21
N GLN A 13 12.22 8.34 3.26
CA GLN A 13 10.82 8.76 3.19
C GLN A 13 10.17 8.34 1.86
N GLN A 14 8.91 7.91 1.94
CA GLN A 14 8.07 7.69 0.76
C GLN A 14 7.04 8.81 0.63
N GLU A 15 6.71 9.13 -0.62
CA GLU A 15 5.58 9.97 -0.97
C GLU A 15 4.28 9.15 -0.93
N LEU A 16 3.21 9.72 -0.38
CA LEU A 16 1.87 9.18 -0.51
C LEU A 16 1.27 9.58 -1.86
N VAL A 17 1.15 8.62 -2.77
CA VAL A 17 0.65 8.84 -4.14
C VAL A 17 -0.87 8.81 -4.19
N ALA A 18 -1.48 7.83 -3.53
CA ALA A 18 -2.92 7.69 -3.40
C ALA A 18 -3.27 7.04 -2.06
N ASN A 19 -4.26 7.58 -1.36
CA ASN A 19 -4.85 6.96 -0.19
C ASN A 19 -6.15 6.29 -0.61
N ILE A 20 -6.09 5.01 -0.94
CA ILE A 20 -7.20 4.28 -1.57
C ILE A 20 -8.35 4.08 -0.58
N ARG A 21 -8.02 3.78 0.68
CA ARG A 21 -8.99 3.65 1.76
C ARG A 21 -8.31 3.93 3.10
N GLU A 22 -8.97 4.63 4.01
CA GLU A 22 -8.56 4.77 5.41
C GLU A 22 -9.81 4.77 6.30
N ARG A 23 -9.83 3.94 7.34
CA ARG A 23 -10.96 3.80 8.26
C ARG A 23 -10.49 3.74 9.70
N GLY A 24 -11.25 4.42 10.57
CA GLY A 24 -11.17 4.29 12.01
C GLY A 24 -10.13 5.22 12.66
N PRO A 25 -10.27 5.50 13.97
CA PRO A 25 -9.19 6.08 14.76
C PRO A 25 -8.24 4.99 15.27
N PHE A 26 -6.93 5.27 15.23
CA PHE A 26 -5.84 4.39 15.69
C PHE A 26 -6.12 3.65 17.00
N ASP A 27 -6.81 4.31 17.92
CA ASP A 27 -7.01 3.92 19.30
C ASP A 27 -7.91 2.69 19.49
N ARG A 28 -8.62 2.24 18.44
CA ARG A 28 -9.57 1.11 18.53
C ARG A 28 -9.58 0.23 17.29
N SER A 29 -9.45 0.82 16.10
CA SER A 29 -9.29 0.09 14.85
C SER A 29 -8.79 1.03 13.76
N HIS A 30 -7.83 0.57 12.97
CA HIS A 30 -7.31 1.34 11.86
C HIS A 30 -6.99 0.45 10.68
N ASP A 31 -7.75 0.63 9.61
CA ASP A 31 -7.49 0.02 8.31
C ASP A 31 -7.04 1.08 7.32
N TYR A 32 -6.03 0.77 6.51
CA TYR A 32 -5.76 1.55 5.32
C TYR A 32 -5.32 0.68 4.14
N THR A 33 -5.54 1.20 2.95
CA THR A 33 -4.93 0.74 1.70
C THR A 33 -4.44 1.99 0.97
N ARG A 34 -3.18 2.01 0.54
CA ARG A 34 -2.55 3.18 -0.07
C ARG A 34 -1.40 2.81 -1.00
N VAL A 35 -1.06 3.73 -1.89
CA VAL A 35 0.11 3.65 -2.76
C VAL A 35 1.16 4.64 -2.29
N LEU A 36 2.36 4.13 -2.04
CA LEU A 36 3.54 4.89 -1.65
C LEU A 36 4.60 4.84 -2.76
N PHE A 37 5.45 5.86 -2.87
CA PHE A 37 6.56 5.87 -3.83
C PHE A 37 7.86 6.36 -3.18
N CYS A 38 8.95 5.61 -3.38
CA CYS A 38 10.29 6.04 -3.01
C CYS A 38 11.06 6.48 -4.25
N SER A 39 11.35 7.78 -4.36
CA SER A 39 12.12 8.33 -5.47
C SER A 39 13.58 7.87 -5.49
N ALA A 40 14.20 7.64 -4.33
CA ALA A 40 15.59 7.17 -4.24
C ALA A 40 15.77 5.73 -4.77
N CYS A 41 14.75 4.89 -4.62
CA CYS A 41 14.77 3.50 -5.10
C CYS A 41 13.96 3.30 -6.38
N SER A 42 13.29 4.35 -6.88
CA SER A 42 12.35 4.28 -8.01
C SER A 42 11.35 3.12 -7.90
N ILE A 43 10.76 2.94 -6.72
CA ILE A 43 9.84 1.83 -6.44
C ILE A 43 8.55 2.31 -5.80
N GLY A 44 7.44 1.82 -6.33
CA GLY A 44 6.11 1.98 -5.77
C GLY A 44 5.74 0.84 -4.85
N GLU A 45 4.79 1.10 -3.95
CA GLU A 45 4.29 0.10 -3.02
C GLU A 45 2.79 0.26 -2.83
N LEU A 46 2.03 -0.77 -3.20
CA LEU A 46 0.65 -0.93 -2.78
C LEU A 46 0.64 -1.57 -1.40
N ARG A 47 0.32 -0.78 -0.37
CA ARG A 47 0.38 -1.19 1.04
C ARG A 47 -1.03 -1.22 1.62
N SER A 48 -1.37 -2.32 2.28
CA SER A 48 -2.55 -2.41 3.12
C SER A 48 -2.16 -2.70 4.56
N PHE A 49 -2.93 -2.16 5.50
CA PHE A 49 -2.81 -2.40 6.92
C PHE A 49 -4.20 -2.60 7.50
N SER A 50 -4.32 -3.47 8.49
CA SER A 50 -5.56 -3.64 9.24
C SER A 50 -5.21 -3.89 10.70
N TYR A 51 -5.75 -3.06 11.58
CA TYR A 51 -5.63 -3.20 13.02
C TYR A 51 -7.02 -3.22 13.62
N ASP A 52 -7.34 -4.28 14.35
CA ASP A 52 -8.66 -4.55 14.90
C ASP A 52 -8.76 -4.35 16.41
N GLY A 53 -7.68 -3.88 17.06
CA GLY A 53 -7.66 -3.56 18.48
C GLY A 53 -7.57 -4.77 19.41
N PHE A 54 -7.39 -5.98 18.89
CA PHE A 54 -7.31 -7.20 19.71
C PHE A 54 -5.96 -7.36 20.45
N VAL A 55 -4.91 -6.72 19.93
CA VAL A 55 -3.56 -6.69 20.48
C VAL A 55 -3.08 -5.26 20.64
N VAL A 56 -2.08 -4.99 21.47
CA VAL A 56 -1.58 -3.62 21.64
C VAL A 56 -0.94 -3.15 20.32
N PHE A 57 -1.29 -1.94 19.87
CA PHE A 57 -0.69 -1.34 18.69
C PHE A 57 0.85 -1.31 18.82
N GLY A 58 1.56 -1.79 17.80
CA GLY A 58 3.01 -1.97 17.85
C GLY A 58 3.50 -3.37 18.24
N GLU A 59 2.68 -4.22 18.88
CA GLU A 59 3.09 -5.58 19.24
C GLU A 59 2.96 -6.58 18.07
N GLU A 60 2.05 -6.32 17.13
CA GLU A 60 1.78 -7.17 15.96
C GLU A 60 1.77 -6.39 14.63
N ASP A 61 2.28 -5.15 14.61
CA ASP A 61 2.26 -4.28 13.43
C ASP A 61 2.80 -4.96 12.17
N GLU A 62 3.68 -5.94 12.33
CA GLU A 62 4.30 -6.70 11.25
C GLU A 62 3.40 -7.79 10.64
N VAL A 63 2.48 -8.38 11.40
CA VAL A 63 1.54 -9.38 10.83
C VAL A 63 0.31 -8.73 10.19
N MET A 64 0.14 -7.43 10.43
CA MET A 64 -1.01 -6.64 10.00
C MET A 64 -0.77 -5.84 8.71
N VAL A 65 0.41 -5.96 8.07
CA VAL A 65 0.76 -5.22 6.84
C VAL A 65 0.94 -6.15 5.63
N TRP A 66 0.16 -5.90 4.59
CA TRP A 66 0.33 -6.49 3.26
C TRP A 66 0.98 -5.49 2.31
N SER A 67 1.82 -5.97 1.39
CA SER A 67 2.53 -5.11 0.45
C SER A 67 2.81 -5.81 -0.87
N SER A 68 2.61 -5.09 -1.96
CA SER A 68 3.00 -5.48 -3.31
C SER A 68 3.83 -4.38 -3.96
N VAL A 69 4.81 -4.75 -4.79
CA VAL A 69 5.65 -3.81 -5.52
C VAL A 69 4.89 -3.26 -6.73
N LEU A 70 5.00 -1.97 -6.95
CA LEU A 70 4.62 -1.32 -8.21
C LEU A 70 5.87 -0.79 -8.89
N SER A 71 5.92 -0.93 -10.21
CA SER A 71 6.96 -0.30 -11.03
C SER A 71 6.81 1.23 -11.01
N ALA A 72 7.89 1.98 -11.20
CA ALA A 72 7.79 3.44 -11.33
C ALA A 72 6.82 3.86 -12.48
N PRO A 73 6.83 3.22 -13.66
CA PRO A 73 5.83 3.48 -14.69
C PRO A 73 4.37 3.26 -14.27
N ASP A 74 4.08 2.24 -13.46
CA ASP A 74 2.72 2.03 -12.94
C ASP A 74 2.31 3.12 -11.94
N VAL A 75 3.26 3.61 -11.13
CA VAL A 75 3.04 4.75 -10.24
C VAL A 75 2.76 6.03 -11.04
N ASP A 76 3.52 6.30 -12.09
CA ASP A 76 3.28 7.46 -12.96
C ASP A 76 1.94 7.35 -13.69
N ARG A 77 1.55 6.14 -14.10
CA ARG A 77 0.23 5.88 -14.66
C ARG A 77 -0.88 6.11 -13.62
N LEU A 78 -0.69 5.70 -12.37
CA LEU A 78 -1.63 5.97 -11.29
C LEU A 78 -1.85 7.47 -11.10
N ARG A 79 -0.78 8.27 -11.07
CA ARG A 79 -0.88 9.74 -10.89
C ARG A 79 -1.72 10.42 -11.96
N THR A 80 -1.61 9.93 -13.20
CA THR A 80 -2.31 10.54 -14.34
C THR A 80 -3.73 10.01 -14.49
N ALA A 81 -3.97 8.75 -14.15
CA ALA A 81 -5.22 8.07 -14.43
C ALA A 81 -6.17 7.92 -13.23
N PHE A 82 -5.72 8.18 -12.00
CA PHE A 82 -6.59 8.17 -10.83
C PHE A 82 -7.47 9.43 -10.82
N THR A 83 -8.65 9.32 -11.42
CA THR A 83 -9.53 10.46 -11.76
C THR A 83 -10.21 11.15 -10.57
N CYS A 84 -10.00 10.68 -9.34
CA CYS A 84 -10.58 11.33 -8.17
C CYS A 84 -9.92 12.70 -7.92
N PRO A 85 -10.68 13.79 -7.71
CA PRO A 85 -10.11 15.11 -7.41
C PRO A 85 -9.41 15.19 -6.04
N THR A 86 -9.67 14.22 -5.15
CA THR A 86 -9.07 14.16 -3.81
C THR A 86 -8.43 12.78 -3.58
N PRO A 87 -7.36 12.43 -4.32
CA PRO A 87 -6.79 11.08 -4.33
C PRO A 87 -6.12 10.67 -3.01
N LEU A 88 -5.88 11.63 -2.11
CA LEU A 88 -5.30 11.39 -0.78
C LEU A 88 -6.36 11.32 0.33
N ALA A 89 -7.62 11.58 0.01
CA ALA A 89 -8.72 11.46 0.97
C ALA A 89 -9.21 10.01 0.99
N GLY A 90 -8.58 9.15 1.80
CA GLY A 90 -8.93 7.73 1.92
C GLY A 90 -10.33 7.44 2.48
N ILE A 91 -11.07 8.48 2.89
CA ILE A 91 -12.49 8.40 3.25
C ILE A 91 -13.42 8.57 2.03
N CYS A 92 -12.87 8.87 0.85
CA CYS A 92 -13.64 9.08 -0.36
C CYS A 92 -14.16 7.75 -0.91
N GLU A 93 -15.46 7.64 -1.13
CA GLU A 93 -16.12 6.43 -1.62
C GLU A 93 -16.49 6.53 -3.11
N CYS A 94 -15.79 7.37 -3.88
CA CYS A 94 -16.06 7.48 -5.31
C CYS A 94 -15.73 6.16 -6.06
N PRO A 95 -16.29 5.94 -7.27
CA PRO A 95 -16.06 4.71 -8.03
C PRO A 95 -14.58 4.36 -8.22
N GLN A 96 -13.71 5.36 -8.34
CA GLN A 96 -12.27 5.15 -8.47
C GLN A 96 -11.63 4.58 -7.19
N HIS A 97 -11.99 5.07 -6.00
CA HIS A 97 -11.49 4.53 -4.73
C HIS A 97 -12.06 3.14 -4.46
N VAL A 98 -13.35 2.93 -4.74
CA VAL A 98 -14.00 1.62 -4.58
C VAL A 98 -13.33 0.57 -5.48
N ARG A 99 -13.17 0.84 -6.77
CA ARG A 99 -12.52 -0.11 -7.71
C ARG A 99 -11.07 -0.39 -7.33
N ALA A 100 -10.30 0.65 -6.99
CA ALA A 100 -8.92 0.50 -6.57
C ALA A 100 -8.79 -0.32 -5.27
N TYR A 101 -9.73 -0.19 -4.34
CA TYR A 101 -9.77 -1.00 -3.12
C TYR A 101 -10.15 -2.45 -3.41
N ASP A 102 -11.21 -2.68 -4.17
CA ASP A 102 -11.74 -4.03 -4.47
C ASP A 102 -10.73 -4.89 -5.25
N THR A 103 -9.90 -4.24 -6.08
CA THR A 103 -8.84 -4.92 -6.84
C THR A 103 -7.49 -4.91 -6.13
N SER A 104 -7.39 -4.30 -4.95
CA SER A 104 -6.13 -4.23 -4.20
C SER A 104 -5.64 -5.63 -3.80
N LEU A 105 -4.33 -5.86 -3.96
CA LEU A 105 -3.72 -7.14 -3.62
C LEU A 105 -3.30 -7.16 -2.16
N ARG A 106 -3.83 -8.12 -1.41
CA ARG A 106 -3.41 -8.44 -0.03
C ARG A 106 -2.59 -9.72 -0.06
N VAL A 107 -1.34 -9.63 -0.48
CA VAL A 107 -0.47 -10.81 -0.51
C VAL A 107 0.26 -10.94 0.80
N ASN A 108 0.11 -12.11 1.44
CA ASN A 108 0.84 -12.46 2.64
C ASN A 108 2.33 -12.42 2.32
N LYS A 109 3.08 -11.59 3.05
CA LYS A 109 4.50 -11.45 2.84
C LYS A 109 5.22 -12.70 3.37
N THR A 110 6.08 -13.30 2.56
CA THR A 110 7.02 -14.32 3.05
C THR A 110 8.06 -13.62 3.91
N ARG A 111 8.10 -13.91 5.21
CA ARG A 111 9.18 -13.49 6.11
C ARG A 111 10.45 -14.21 5.65
N LEU A 112 11.42 -13.47 5.11
CA LEU A 112 12.72 -14.06 4.78
C LEU A 112 13.66 -13.96 5.98
N PRO A 113 14.27 -15.06 6.45
CA PRO A 113 15.09 -15.10 7.66
C PRO A 113 16.25 -14.09 7.69
N GLU A 114 16.82 -13.75 6.54
CA GLU A 114 18.00 -12.90 6.40
C GLU A 114 17.72 -11.40 6.62
N TYR A 115 16.46 -10.97 6.63
CA TYR A 115 16.07 -9.59 6.94
C TYR A 115 15.72 -9.39 8.43
N GLY A 116 16.00 -10.40 9.24
CA GLY A 116 15.72 -10.41 10.67
C GLY A 116 14.24 -10.67 10.97
N PRO A 117 13.89 -10.78 12.25
CA PRO A 117 12.51 -10.99 12.66
C PRO A 117 11.60 -9.85 12.20
N ASP A 118 12.13 -8.63 12.09
CA ASP A 118 11.31 -7.41 12.12
C ASP A 118 11.12 -6.75 10.74
N ARG A 119 11.59 -7.39 9.66
CA ARG A 119 11.53 -6.78 8.33
C ARG A 119 11.09 -7.77 7.27
N HIS A 120 9.91 -7.47 6.73
CA HIS A 120 9.46 -8.01 5.48
C HIS A 120 10.47 -7.77 4.37
N SER A 121 10.95 -8.86 3.78
CA SER A 121 11.89 -8.78 2.67
C SER A 121 11.28 -8.10 1.44
N PRO A 122 12.03 -7.20 0.78
CA PRO A 122 11.73 -6.78 -0.59
C PRO A 122 11.63 -7.96 -1.57
N ALA A 123 12.37 -9.05 -1.34
CA ALA A 123 12.44 -10.21 -2.23
C ALA A 123 11.24 -11.18 -2.10
N GLY A 124 10.37 -10.99 -1.11
CA GLY A 124 9.12 -11.74 -0.94
C GLY A 124 7.86 -10.98 -1.37
N ARG A 125 8.00 -9.85 -2.06
CA ARG A 125 6.86 -9.04 -2.51
C ARG A 125 6.35 -9.53 -3.85
N THR A 126 5.06 -9.80 -3.92
CA THR A 126 4.39 -9.96 -5.20
C THR A 126 4.43 -8.65 -5.95
N THR A 127 4.71 -8.73 -7.26
CA THR A 127 4.60 -7.58 -8.13
C THR A 127 3.13 -7.37 -8.47
N ALA A 128 2.65 -6.15 -8.26
CA ALA A 128 1.40 -5.67 -8.78
C ALA A 128 1.66 -4.87 -10.06
N THR A 129 0.70 -4.85 -10.96
CA THR A 129 0.65 -3.90 -12.09
C THR A 129 -0.66 -3.14 -12.08
N LEU A 130 -0.70 -2.04 -12.81
CA LEU A 130 -1.85 -1.16 -12.93
C LEU A 130 -2.46 -1.25 -14.33
N GLU A 131 -3.76 -1.52 -14.37
CA GLU A 131 -4.57 -1.49 -15.58
C GLU A 131 -5.67 -0.42 -15.48
N LEU A 132 -6.12 0.06 -16.65
CA LEU A 132 -7.28 0.94 -16.76
C LEU A 132 -8.42 0.17 -17.41
N VAL A 133 -9.49 -0.04 -16.65
CA VAL A 133 -10.69 -0.72 -17.11
C VAL A 133 -11.86 0.23 -16.94
N ASP A 134 -12.55 0.54 -18.04
CA ASP A 134 -13.66 1.50 -18.07
C ASP A 134 -13.30 2.89 -17.50
N GLY A 135 -12.05 3.31 -17.68
CA GLY A 135 -11.52 4.58 -17.15
C GLY A 135 -11.23 4.58 -15.66
N LEU A 136 -11.30 3.42 -14.99
CA LEU A 136 -10.96 3.25 -13.58
C LEU A 136 -9.68 2.43 -13.42
N VAL A 137 -8.84 2.83 -12.49
CA VAL A 137 -7.66 2.06 -12.07
C VAL A 137 -8.04 0.74 -11.40
N GLU A 138 -7.40 -0.35 -11.85
CA GLU A 138 -7.39 -1.67 -11.22
C GLU A 138 -5.96 -2.13 -10.92
N PHE A 139 -5.79 -2.87 -9.81
CA PHE A 139 -4.54 -3.58 -9.52
C PHE A 139 -4.64 -5.06 -9.90
N ARG A 140 -3.57 -5.62 -10.45
CA ARG A 140 -3.48 -7.04 -10.81
C ARG A 140 -2.15 -7.64 -10.38
N SER A 141 -2.17 -8.90 -9.97
CA SER A 141 -0.94 -9.64 -9.67
C SER A 141 -0.22 -9.97 -10.97
N VAL A 142 1.09 -9.75 -10.99
CA VAL A 142 1.95 -10.25 -12.07
C VAL A 142 2.42 -11.64 -11.66
N SER A 143 2.01 -12.65 -12.43
CA SER A 143 2.38 -14.06 -12.28
C SER A 143 3.85 -14.30 -12.62
#